data_AF-A0A7K1GFG8-F1
#
_entry.id   AF-A0A7K1GFG8-F1
#
_cell.length_a   1.000
_cell.length_b   1.000
_cell.length_c   1.000
_cell.angle_alpha   90.00
_cell.angle_beta   90.00
_cell.angle_gamma   90.00
#
_symmetry.space_group_name_H-M   'P 1'
#
loop_
_entity.id
_entity.type
_entity.pdbx_description
1 polymer ?
#
loop_
_entity_poly.entity_id
_entity_poly.type
_entity_poly.pdbx_seq_one_letter_code
_entity_poly.pdbx_strand_id
1 'polypeptide(L)'
;MRIDFFRVIILLLLGFLTFLLLEVFPVGGGGIALIVVLTIPFIILVAITMAIIYNSYFKKKSKMKKDTAFYLMVLILIILNCVLFPHR
;
A
#
# COMPACT_ATOMS: atom_id res chain seq x y z
N MET A 1 14.68 4.54 -15.26
CA MET A 1 15.42 4.57 -13.97
C MET A 1 14.78 5.51 -12.96
N ARG A 2 14.67 6.84 -13.22
CA ARG A 2 13.96 7.77 -12.32
C ARG A 2 12.49 7.39 -12.07
N ILE A 3 11.73 7.11 -13.14
CA ILE A 3 10.30 6.76 -13.04
C ILE A 3 10.07 5.48 -12.23
N ASP A 4 10.93 4.46 -12.39
CA ASP A 4 10.80 3.20 -11.64
C ASP A 4 11.05 3.42 -10.14
N PHE A 5 11.96 4.33 -9.77
CA PHE A 5 12.22 4.70 -8.38
C PHE A 5 11.05 5.44 -7.74
N PHE A 6 10.43 6.39 -8.46
CA PHE A 6 9.20 7.05 -8.00
C PHE A 6 8.06 6.06 -7.74
N ARG A 7 7.89 5.04 -8.59
CA ARG A 7 6.86 4.00 -8.40
C ARG A 7 7.09 3.19 -7.14
N VAL A 8 8.35 2.82 -6.87
CA VAL A 8 8.72 2.13 -5.62
C VAL A 8 8.40 3.00 -4.41
N ILE A 9 8.75 4.29 -4.45
CA ILE A 9 8.43 5.24 -3.37
C ILE A 9 6.92 5.34 -3.16
N ILE A 10 6.13 5.46 -4.23
CA ILE A 10 4.67 5.54 -4.12
C ILE A 10 4.09 4.28 -3.46
N LEU A 11 4.58 3.09 -3.84
CA LEU A 11 4.14 1.83 -3.22
C LEU A 11 4.46 1.81 -1.71
N LEU A 12 5.65 2.29 -1.31
CA LEU A 12 6.01 2.38 0.10
C LEU A 12 5.15 3.40 0.86
N LEU A 13 4.90 4.58 0.27
CA LEU A 13 4.05 5.62 0.87
C LEU A 13 2.60 5.14 1.03
N LEU A 14 2.08 4.36 0.10
CA LEU A 14 0.76 3.72 0.21
C LEU A 14 0.67 2.74 1.39
N GLY A 15 1.79 2.22 1.87
CA GLY A 15 1.87 1.45 3.11
C GLY A 15 1.49 2.25 4.36
N PHE A 16 1.61 3.58 4.30
CA PHE A 16 1.27 4.50 5.39
C PHE A 16 -0.08 5.18 5.19
N LEU A 17 -0.82 4.85 4.11
CA LEU A 17 -2.11 5.46 3.81
C LEU A 17 -3.12 5.27 4.96
N THR A 18 -3.00 4.17 5.71
CA THR A 18 -3.85 3.87 6.88
C THR A 18 -3.78 4.95 7.96
N PHE A 19 -2.63 5.63 8.14
CA PHE A 19 -2.51 6.74 9.08
C PHE A 19 -3.36 7.94 8.65
N LEU A 20 -3.34 8.28 7.36
CA LEU A 20 -4.18 9.36 6.81
C LEU A 20 -5.67 9.02 6.91
N LEU A 21 -6.04 7.76 6.66
CA LEU A 21 -7.41 7.29 6.83
C LEU A 21 -7.92 7.46 8.27
N LEU A 22 -7.05 7.31 9.26
CA LEU A 22 -7.39 7.46 10.68
C LEU A 22 -7.70 8.91 11.07
N GLU A 23 -7.12 9.90 10.39
CA GLU A 23 -7.45 11.32 10.61
C GLU A 23 -8.77 11.72 9.95
N VAL A 24 -9.16 11.06 8.87
CA VAL A 24 -10.34 11.41 8.07
C VAL A 24 -11.59 10.66 8.53
N PHE A 25 -11.47 9.39 8.88
CA PHE A 25 -12.61 8.55 9.26
C PHE A 25 -12.65 8.32 10.77
N PRO A 26 -13.79 8.57 11.44
CA PRO A 26 -13.93 8.24 12.85
C PRO A 26 -13.86 6.72 13.03
N VAL A 27 -13.03 6.29 13.97
CA VAL A 27 -12.88 4.88 14.36
C VAL A 27 -13.44 4.72 15.78
N GLY A 28 -14.45 3.88 15.95
CA GLY A 28 -15.05 3.63 17.25
C GLY A 28 -14.21 2.70 18.15
N GLY A 29 -14.16 3.01 19.45
CA GLY A 29 -13.64 2.11 20.49
C GLY A 29 -12.27 1.50 20.20
N GLY A 30 -12.04 0.27 20.71
CA GLY A 30 -10.78 -0.47 20.54
C GLY A 30 -10.31 -0.74 19.09
N GLY A 31 -11.06 -0.28 18.07
CA GLY A 31 -10.66 -0.32 16.67
C GLY A 31 -9.34 0.42 16.41
N ILE A 32 -9.06 1.52 17.12
CA ILE A 32 -7.77 2.23 17.02
C ILE A 32 -6.60 1.31 17.42
N ALA A 33 -6.77 0.54 18.50
CA ALA A 33 -5.74 -0.40 18.95
C ALA A 33 -5.50 -1.51 17.92
N LEU A 34 -6.55 -2.03 17.29
CA LEU A 34 -6.43 -3.02 16.21
C LEU A 34 -5.72 -2.46 14.98
N ILE A 35 -6.02 -1.22 14.58
CA ILE A 35 -5.37 -0.57 13.45
C ILE A 35 -3.87 -0.43 13.73
N VAL A 36 -3.51 0.11 14.89
CA VAL A 36 -2.10 0.43 15.23
C VAL A 36 -1.27 -0.84 15.43
N VAL A 37 -1.83 -1.86 16.08
CA VAL A 37 -1.09 -3.08 16.44
C VAL A 37 -1.04 -4.08 15.28
N LEU A 38 -2.09 -4.20 14.47
CA LEU A 38 -2.21 -5.25 13.46
C LEU A 38 -2.23 -4.69 12.03
N THR A 39 -3.17 -3.79 11.73
CA THR A 39 -3.43 -3.36 10.35
C THR A 39 -2.24 -2.59 9.77
N ILE A 40 -1.71 -1.61 10.51
CA ILE A 40 -0.58 -0.79 10.05
C ILE A 40 0.67 -1.64 9.78
N PRO A 41 1.16 -2.48 10.72
CA PRO A 41 2.31 -3.34 10.45
C PRO A 41 2.08 -4.28 9.25
N PHE A 42 0.88 -4.84 9.13
CA PHE A 42 0.53 -5.74 8.02
C PHE A 42 0.57 -5.01 6.67
N ILE A 43 -0.08 -3.85 6.56
CA ILE A 43 -0.12 -3.08 5.30
C ILE A 43 1.27 -2.56 4.90
N ILE A 44 2.08 -2.12 5.87
CA ILE A 44 3.48 -1.74 5.61
C ILE A 44 4.26 -2.93 5.04
N LEU A 45 4.09 -4.11 5.62
CA LEU A 45 4.79 -5.32 5.18
C LEU A 45 4.37 -5.74 3.77
N VAL A 46 3.08 -5.65 3.45
CA VAL A 46 2.56 -5.88 2.08
C VAL A 46 3.12 -4.85 1.10
N ALA A 47 3.13 -3.57 1.45
CA ALA A 47 3.67 -2.49 0.62
C ALA A 47 5.17 -2.70 0.31
N ILE A 48 5.98 -3.06 1.31
CA ILE A 48 7.40 -3.41 1.13
C ILE A 48 7.54 -4.61 0.20
N THR A 49 6.74 -5.66 0.42
CA THR A 49 6.78 -6.87 -0.41
C THR A 49 6.44 -6.54 -1.88
N MET A 50 5.41 -5.74 -2.12
CA MET A 50 5.04 -5.30 -3.47
C MET A 50 6.11 -4.42 -4.12
N ALA A 51 6.74 -3.52 -3.35
CA ALA A 51 7.85 -2.70 -3.82
C ALA A 51 9.05 -3.55 -4.27
N ILE A 52 9.40 -4.59 -3.49
CA ILE A 52 10.45 -5.55 -3.83
C ILE A 52 10.08 -6.32 -5.10
N ILE A 53 8.86 -6.86 -5.19
CA ILE A 53 8.38 -7.60 -6.37
C ILE A 53 8.43 -6.72 -7.62
N TYR A 54 7.98 -5.46 -7.52
CA TYR A 54 8.00 -4.51 -8.62
C TYR A 54 9.43 -4.25 -9.12
N ASN A 55 10.35 -3.95 -8.20
CA ASN A 55 11.73 -3.63 -8.54
C ASN A 55 12.51 -4.85 -9.07
N SER A 56 12.25 -6.05 -8.55
CA SER A 56 12.96 -7.28 -8.94
C SER A 56 12.42 -7.89 -10.24
N TYR A 57 11.11 -7.97 -10.41
CA TYR A 57 10.50 -8.72 -11.52
C TYR A 57 10.06 -7.81 -12.68
N PHE A 58 9.40 -6.69 -12.38
CA PHE A 58 8.75 -5.86 -13.41
C PHE A 58 9.68 -4.80 -13.99
N LYS A 59 10.70 -4.34 -13.26
CA LYS A 59 11.68 -3.34 -13.73
C LYS A 59 12.39 -3.70 -15.04
N LYS A 60 12.53 -4.99 -15.36
CA LYS A 60 13.16 -5.48 -16.60
C LYS A 60 12.16 -5.80 -17.73
N LYS A 61 10.85 -5.61 -17.51
CA LYS A 61 9.80 -5.92 -18.49
C LYS A 61 9.47 -4.72 -19.40
N SER A 62 8.62 -4.95 -20.40
CA SER A 62 8.15 -3.89 -21.30
C SER A 62 7.39 -2.80 -20.56
N LYS A 63 7.38 -1.57 -21.11
CA LYS A 63 6.73 -0.40 -20.52
C LYS A 63 5.27 -0.68 -20.14
N MET A 64 4.50 -1.28 -21.05
CA MET A 64 3.10 -1.64 -20.81
C MET A 64 2.94 -2.57 -19.59
N LYS A 65 3.76 -3.63 -19.49
CA LYS A 65 3.70 -4.57 -18.36
C LYS A 65 4.05 -3.91 -17.03
N LYS A 66 5.00 -2.96 -17.04
CA LYS A 66 5.34 -2.17 -15.84
C LYS A 66 4.19 -1.30 -15.38
N ASP A 67 3.56 -0.60 -16.32
CA ASP A 67 2.48 0.34 -16.03
C ASP A 67 1.28 -0.42 -15.48
N THR A 68 0.85 -1.49 -16.15
CA THR A 68 -0.24 -2.36 -15.69
C THR A 68 0.05 -2.94 -14.30
N ALA A 69 1.26 -3.49 -14.07
CA ALA A 69 1.60 -4.07 -12.78
C ALA A 69 1.62 -3.02 -11.66
N PHE A 70 2.15 -1.81 -11.93
CA PHE A 70 2.14 -0.73 -10.97
C PHE A 70 0.72 -0.31 -10.58
N TYR A 71 -0.15 -0.03 -11.57
CA TYR A 71 -1.53 0.35 -11.29
C TYR A 71 -2.30 -0.74 -10.54
N LEU A 72 -2.07 -2.01 -10.88
CA LEU A 72 -2.71 -3.14 -10.21
C LEU A 72 -2.24 -3.29 -8.76
N MET A 73 -0.93 -3.13 -8.49
CA MET A 73 -0.39 -3.13 -7.12
C MET A 73 -0.93 -1.96 -6.29
N VAL A 74 -1.00 -0.76 -6.87
CA VAL A 74 -1.59 0.42 -6.22
C VAL A 74 -3.07 0.18 -5.89
N LEU A 75 -3.84 -0.34 -6.84
CA LEU A 75 -5.26 -0.67 -6.65
C LEU A 75 -5.43 -1.67 -5.49
N ILE A 76 -4.63 -2.73 -5.46
CA ILE A 76 -4.68 -3.73 -4.38
C ILE A 76 -4.36 -3.10 -3.02
N LEU A 77 -3.32 -2.25 -2.94
CA LEU A 77 -2.98 -1.57 -1.68
C LEU A 77 -4.10 -0.64 -1.20
N ILE A 78 -4.76 0.09 -2.10
CA ILE A 78 -5.90 0.94 -1.74
C ILE A 78 -7.07 0.09 -1.24
N ILE A 79 -7.42 -0.98 -1.95
CA ILE A 79 -8.51 -1.89 -1.54
C ILE A 79 -8.19 -2.52 -0.18
N LEU A 80 -6.96 -3.01 0.02
CA LEU A 80 -6.53 -3.57 1.30
C LEU A 80 -6.63 -2.55 2.43
N ASN A 81 -6.21 -1.31 2.20
CA ASN A 81 -6.34 -0.23 3.17
C ASN A 81 -7.81 -0.02 3.56
N CYS A 82 -8.73 0.03 2.60
CA CYS A 82 -10.15 0.22 2.91
C CYS A 82 -10.81 -1.01 3.57
N VAL A 83 -10.47 -2.24 3.13
CA VAL A 83 -11.07 -3.48 3.65
C VAL A 83 -10.61 -3.79 5.07
N LEU A 84 -9.33 -3.53 5.38
CA LEU A 84 -8.76 -3.80 6.70
C LEU A 84 -8.97 -2.65 7.70
N PHE A 85 -9.52 -1.53 7.25
CA PHE A 85 -9.88 -0.44 8.12
C PHE A 85 -11.21 -0.78 8.84
N PRO A 86 -11.22 -0.87 10.18
CA PRO A 86 -12.44 -1.16 10.91
C PRO A 86 -13.39 0.05 10.84
N HIS A 87 -14.39 -0.04 9.95
CA HIS A 87 -15.46 0.93 9.84
C HIS A 87 -16.63 0.55 10.74
N ARG A 88 -16.58 0.89 12.03
CA ARG A 88 -17.74 0.99 12.95
C ARG A 88 -17.43 1.91 14.13
#